data_AF-A0A7N0T305-F1
#
_entry.id   AF-A0A7N0T305-F1
#
_cell.length_a   1.000
_cell.length_b   1.000
_cell.length_c   1.000
_cell.angle_alpha   90.00
_cell.angle_beta   90.00
_cell.angle_gamma   90.00
#
_symmetry.space_group_name_H-M   'P 1'
#
loop_
_entity.id
_entity.type
_entity.pdbx_description
1 polymer ?
#
loop_
_entity_poly.entity_id
_entity_poly.type
_entity_poly.pdbx_seq_one_letter_code
_entity_poly.pdbx_strand_id
1 'polypeptide(L)'
;MASAGGELAYQQLCTRITQDFNDCSKQVIQIESLLSTPDYSRNDLAQLLRSIQIQEKDKLNLTATIQVLKKAGRPSERIVSHNSCQLKGPTEHRCAHVQEITIEQGTEEAEVDAEYDDALKDAIRGVQNAITTINEHLDEIRYEIASIEEK
;
A
#
# COMPACT_ATOMS: atom_id res chain seq x y z
N MET A 1 16.23 -22.02 6.36
CA MET A 1 15.14 -22.67 5.61
C MET A 1 13.80 -22.24 6.19
N ALA A 2 13.37 -21.00 5.94
CA ALA A 2 11.95 -20.66 6.12
C ALA A 2 11.20 -21.46 5.04
N SER A 3 10.39 -22.41 5.49
CA SER A 3 9.87 -23.52 4.69
C SER A 3 8.97 -23.00 3.56
N ALA A 4 9.13 -23.56 2.36
CA ALA A 4 8.26 -23.31 1.20
C ALA A 4 6.75 -23.42 1.51
N GLY A 5 6.38 -24.12 2.60
CA GLY A 5 5.00 -24.16 3.09
C GLY A 5 4.45 -22.83 3.61
N GLY A 6 5.30 -21.95 4.18
CA GLY A 6 4.88 -20.62 4.63
C GLY A 6 4.57 -19.68 3.47
N GLU A 7 5.38 -19.75 2.41
CA GLU A 7 5.17 -18.99 1.19
C GLU A 7 3.91 -19.44 0.45
N LEU A 8 3.66 -20.75 0.36
CA LEU A 8 2.43 -21.32 -0.21
C LEU A 8 1.17 -20.88 0.56
N ALA A 9 1.21 -20.93 1.90
CA ALA A 9 0.08 -20.52 2.74
C ALA A 9 -0.23 -19.01 2.57
N TYR A 10 0.80 -18.17 2.48
CA TYR A 10 0.64 -16.75 2.20
C TYR A 10 0.02 -16.50 0.82
N GLN A 11 0.51 -17.17 -0.23
CA GLN A 11 -0.04 -17.06 -1.59
C GLN A 11 -1.52 -17.47 -1.64
N GLN A 12 -1.88 -18.59 -1.00
CA GLN A 12 -3.27 -19.05 -0.93
C GLN A 12 -4.17 -18.05 -0.20
N LEU A 13 -3.67 -17.44 0.88
CA LEU A 13 -4.38 -16.41 1.61
C LEU A 13 -4.61 -15.17 0.74
N CYS A 14 -3.58 -14.69 0.04
CA CYS A 14 -3.69 -13.56 -0.89
C CYS A 14 -4.73 -13.83 -1.98
N THR A 15 -4.67 -14.99 -2.64
CA THR A 15 -5.64 -15.36 -3.68
C THR A 15 -7.07 -15.35 -3.15
N ARG A 16 -7.31 -15.93 -1.98
CA ARG A 16 -8.64 -15.96 -1.37
C ARG A 16 -9.15 -14.55 -1.05
N ILE A 17 -8.33 -13.76 -0.36
CA ILE A 17 -8.69 -12.38 0.01
C ILE A 17 -8.98 -11.57 -1.25
N THR A 18 -8.14 -11.66 -2.29
CA THR A 18 -8.36 -10.96 -3.56
C THR A 18 -9.69 -11.35 -4.20
N GLN A 19 -10.06 -12.64 -4.15
CA GLN A 19 -11.35 -13.10 -4.66
C GLN A 19 -12.51 -12.51 -3.84
N ASP A 20 -12.45 -12.56 -2.51
CA ASP A 20 -13.49 -12.02 -1.63
C ASP A 20 -13.70 -10.52 -1.87
N PHE A 21 -12.62 -9.75 -2.02
CA PHE A 21 -12.68 -8.31 -2.35
C PHE A 21 -13.28 -8.07 -3.74
N ASN A 22 -12.93 -8.91 -4.72
CA ASN A 22 -13.46 -8.79 -6.08
C ASN A 22 -14.99 -9.01 -6.10
N ASP A 23 -15.47 -10.03 -5.38
CA ASP A 23 -16.89 -10.34 -5.33
C ASP A 23 -17.68 -9.30 -4.51
N CYS A 24 -17.09 -8.74 -3.46
CA CYS A 24 -17.64 -7.57 -2.77
C CYS A 24 -17.74 -6.34 -3.69
N SER A 25 -16.66 -6.02 -4.42
CA SER A 25 -16.66 -4.88 -5.36
C SER A 25 -17.73 -5.02 -6.44
N LYS A 26 -17.94 -6.22 -7.00
CA LYS A 26 -19.03 -6.48 -7.95
C LYS A 26 -20.42 -6.20 -7.35
N GLN A 27 -20.65 -6.61 -6.10
CA GLN A 27 -21.93 -6.35 -5.44
C GLN A 27 -22.16 -4.84 -5.25
N VAL A 28 -21.13 -4.10 -4.83
CA VAL A 28 -21.22 -2.64 -4.70
C VAL A 28 -21.51 -1.97 -6.05
N ILE A 29 -20.86 -2.40 -7.12
CA ILE A 29 -21.11 -1.88 -8.48
C ILE A 29 -22.55 -2.16 -8.93
N GLN A 30 -23.10 -3.32 -8.60
CA GLN A 30 -24.50 -3.63 -8.90
C GLN A 30 -25.46 -2.72 -8.12
N ILE A 31 -25.19 -2.48 -6.84
CA ILE A 31 -25.99 -1.56 -6.00
C ILE A 31 -25.88 -0.12 -6.53
N GLU A 32 -24.68 0.33 -6.88
CA GLU A 32 -24.46 1.63 -7.51
C GLU A 32 -25.31 1.78 -8.77
N SER A 33 -25.26 0.79 -9.68
CA SER A 33 -26.06 0.81 -10.91
C SER A 33 -27.57 0.84 -10.63
N LEU A 34 -28.02 0.14 -9.58
CA LEU A 34 -29.42 0.10 -9.19
C LEU A 34 -29.89 1.47 -8.67
N LEU A 35 -29.09 2.11 -7.82
CA LEU A 35 -29.40 3.43 -7.26
C LEU A 35 -29.48 4.53 -8.34
N SER A 36 -28.71 4.37 -9.43
CA SER A 36 -28.77 5.26 -10.60
C SER A 36 -29.96 5.02 -11.53
N THR A 37 -30.74 3.94 -11.37
CA THR A 37 -31.91 3.74 -12.23
C THR A 37 -33.01 4.75 -11.91
N PRO A 38 -33.90 5.07 -12.86
CA PRO A 38 -35.03 5.98 -12.61
C PRO A 38 -35.94 5.54 -11.46
N ASP A 39 -36.04 4.23 -11.22
CA ASP A 39 -36.90 3.67 -10.17
C ASP A 39 -36.48 4.09 -8.76
N TYR A 40 -35.17 4.25 -8.54
CA TYR A 40 -34.61 4.73 -7.27
C TYR A 40 -34.24 6.21 -7.32
N SER A 41 -33.67 6.66 -8.44
CA SER A 41 -33.22 8.04 -8.67
C SER A 41 -32.27 8.59 -7.60
N ARG A 42 -31.53 7.71 -6.90
CA ARG A 42 -30.57 8.03 -5.84
C ARG A 42 -29.15 8.17 -6.38
N ASN A 43 -28.99 9.08 -7.33
CA ASN A 43 -27.69 9.37 -7.94
C ASN A 43 -26.66 9.89 -6.94
N ASP A 44 -27.12 10.55 -5.88
CA ASP A 44 -26.32 10.96 -4.73
C ASP A 44 -25.66 9.76 -4.04
N LEU A 45 -26.43 8.74 -3.65
CA LEU A 45 -25.89 7.53 -3.01
C LEU A 45 -25.01 6.72 -3.97
N ALA A 46 -25.38 6.64 -5.25
CA ALA A 46 -24.55 6.01 -6.26
C ALA A 46 -23.17 6.69 -6.38
N GLN A 47 -23.13 8.02 -6.35
CA GLN A 47 -21.88 8.78 -6.34
C GLN A 47 -21.06 8.51 -5.08
N LEU A 48 -21.68 8.42 -3.90
CA LEU A 48 -20.97 8.08 -2.66
C LEU A 48 -20.32 6.69 -2.73
N LEU A 49 -21.07 5.67 -3.21
CA LEU A 49 -20.53 4.32 -3.39
C LEU A 49 -19.39 4.27 -4.40
N ARG A 50 -19.49 5.01 -5.51
CA ARG A 50 -18.41 5.12 -6.49
C ARG A 50 -17.16 5.75 -5.88
N SER A 51 -17.32 6.84 -5.12
CA SER A 51 -16.21 7.47 -4.40
C SER A 51 -15.56 6.50 -3.43
N ILE A 52 -16.34 5.74 -2.66
CA ILE A 52 -15.81 4.70 -1.76
C ILE A 52 -15.00 3.65 -2.54
N GLN A 53 -15.50 3.15 -3.69
CA GLN A 53 -14.77 2.19 -4.52
C GLN A 53 -13.43 2.75 -5.03
N ILE A 54 -13.39 4.02 -5.43
CA ILE A 54 -12.16 4.70 -5.85
C ILE A 54 -11.18 4.78 -4.67
N GLN A 55 -11.64 5.23 -3.50
CA GLN A 55 -10.78 5.36 -2.31
C GLN A 55 -10.27 4.00 -1.82
N GLU A 56 -11.08 2.94 -1.85
CA GLU A 56 -10.61 1.59 -1.49
C GLU A 56 -9.56 1.07 -2.48
N LYS A 57 -9.73 1.32 -3.78
CA LYS A 57 -8.72 0.99 -4.78
C LYS A 57 -7.40 1.74 -4.51
N ASP A 58 -7.47 3.04 -4.25
CA ASP A 58 -6.28 3.86 -3.98
C ASP A 58 -5.59 3.42 -2.68
N LYS A 59 -6.36 3.16 -1.63
CA LYS A 59 -5.87 2.60 -0.36
C LYS A 59 -5.15 1.26 -0.55
N LEU A 60 -5.68 0.35 -1.39
CA LEU A 60 -5.03 -0.92 -1.73
C LEU A 60 -3.70 -0.69 -2.47
N ASN A 61 -3.68 0.19 -3.48
CA ASN A 61 -2.47 0.52 -4.24
C ASN A 61 -1.37 1.13 -3.36
N LEU A 62 -1.76 2.06 -2.48
CA LEU A 62 -0.82 2.70 -1.55
C LEU A 62 -0.31 1.71 -0.50
N THR A 63 -1.17 0.82 0.00
CA THR A 63 -0.75 -0.25 0.91
C THR A 63 0.26 -1.20 0.25
N ALA A 64 0.03 -1.58 -1.01
CA ALA A 64 0.99 -2.37 -1.78
C ALA A 64 2.32 -1.63 -1.97
N THR A 65 2.25 -0.32 -2.27
CA THR A 65 3.43 0.55 -2.40
C THR A 65 4.24 0.57 -1.10
N ILE A 66 3.60 0.75 0.06
CA ILE A 66 4.24 0.70 1.38
C ILE A 66 4.94 -0.65 1.60
N GLN A 67 4.30 -1.76 1.23
CA GLN A 67 4.89 -3.09 1.38
C GLN A 67 6.11 -3.28 0.47
N VAL A 68 6.04 -2.81 -0.78
CA VAL A 68 7.17 -2.84 -1.72
C VAL A 68 8.34 -2.02 -1.20
N LEU A 69 8.08 -0.79 -0.73
CA LEU A 69 9.09 0.09 -0.14
C LEU A 69 9.74 -0.58 1.09
N LYS A 70 8.94 -1.05 2.04
CA LYS A 70 9.44 -1.73 3.25
C LYS A 70 10.26 -2.98 2.93
N LYS A 71 9.87 -3.75 1.90
CA LYS A 71 10.59 -4.93 1.46
C LYS A 71 11.91 -4.59 0.75
N ALA A 72 11.93 -3.50 -0.03
CA ALA A 72 13.14 -2.99 -0.65
C ALA A 72 14.13 -2.44 0.39
N GLY A 73 13.61 -1.98 1.53
CA GLY A 73 14.38 -1.43 2.64
C GLY A 73 14.96 -0.05 2.32
N ARG A 74 15.36 0.66 3.38
CA ARG A 74 16.12 1.91 3.24
C ARG A 74 17.40 1.63 2.45
N PRO A 75 17.73 2.43 1.43
CA PRO A 75 18.96 2.29 0.64
C PRO A 75 20.22 2.12 1.50
N SER A 76 20.40 2.96 2.51
CA SER A 76 21.54 2.92 3.43
C SER A 76 21.58 1.69 4.36
N GLU A 77 20.45 1.03 4.59
CA GLU A 77 20.33 -0.16 5.46
C GLU A 77 20.45 -1.48 4.68
N ARG A 78 20.59 -1.44 3.35
CA ARG A 78 20.68 -2.65 2.53
C ARG A 78 21.98 -3.39 2.83
N ILE A 79 21.84 -4.69 3.13
CA ILE A 79 22.98 -5.57 3.42
C ILE A 79 23.91 -5.60 2.21
N VAL A 80 25.13 -5.14 2.43
CA VAL A 80 26.18 -5.16 1.41
C VAL A 80 26.73 -6.58 1.26
N SER A 81 26.75 -7.09 0.03
CA SER A 81 27.30 -8.42 -0.26
C SER A 81 28.83 -8.40 -0.21
N HIS A 82 29.42 -9.24 0.64
CA HIS A 82 30.87 -9.45 0.72
C HIS A 82 31.38 -10.59 -0.18
N ASN A 83 30.58 -11.05 -1.15
CA ASN A 83 30.87 -12.24 -1.95
C ASN A 83 32.14 -12.11 -2.83
N SER A 84 32.65 -10.90 -3.03
CA SER A 84 33.85 -10.57 -3.82
C SER A 84 34.98 -9.98 -2.97
N CYS A 85 34.93 -10.11 -1.64
CA CYS A 85 35.94 -9.55 -0.77
C CYS A 85 37.21 -10.42 -0.72
N GLN A 86 38.37 -9.82 -1.01
CA GLN A 86 39.67 -10.52 -0.97
C GLN A 86 40.27 -10.43 0.44
N LEU A 87 40.28 -11.55 1.16
CA LEU A 87 41.01 -11.70 2.43
C LEU A 87 42.51 -11.88 2.13
N LYS A 88 43.34 -10.88 2.47
CA LYS A 88 44.81 -10.98 2.31
C LYS A 88 45.54 -11.49 3.57
N GLY A 89 44.82 -11.71 4.68
CA GLY A 89 45.36 -12.31 5.90
C GLY A 89 44.36 -12.31 7.06
N PRO A 90 44.70 -12.89 8.24
CA PRO A 90 43.81 -12.98 9.40
C PRO A 90 43.45 -11.62 10.04
N THR A 91 44.18 -10.55 9.72
CA THR A 91 43.96 -9.18 10.23
C THR A 91 43.83 -8.12 9.13
N GLU A 92 43.93 -8.49 7.85
CA GLU A 92 43.90 -7.55 6.72
C GLU A 92 42.68 -7.81 5.84
N HIS A 93 41.53 -7.30 6.30
CA HIS A 93 40.31 -7.22 5.50
C HIS A 93 40.25 -5.85 4.82
N ARG A 94 40.61 -5.78 3.54
CA ARG A 94 40.36 -4.58 2.73
C ARG A 94 39.03 -4.75 2.03
N CYS A 95 37.95 -4.38 2.70
CA CYS A 95 36.64 -4.35 2.07
C CYS A 95 36.67 -3.28 0.97
N ALA A 96 36.25 -3.63 -0.26
CA ALA A 96 36.05 -2.64 -1.32
C ALA A 96 35.03 -1.56 -0.92
N HIS A 97 34.21 -1.82 0.11
CA HIS A 97 33.19 -0.92 0.66
C HIS A 97 33.68 -0.01 1.79
N VAL A 98 34.87 -0.26 2.35
CA VAL A 98 35.51 0.68 3.29
C VAL A 98 36.46 1.56 2.47
N GLN A 99 35.84 2.44 1.68
CA GLN A 99 36.53 3.57 1.03
C GLN A 99 36.20 4.83 1.83
N GLU A 100 37.05 5.85 1.76
CA GLU A 100 36.65 7.18 2.21
C GLU A 100 35.41 7.59 1.42
N ILE A 101 34.29 7.76 2.12
CA ILE A 101 33.07 8.26 1.51
C ILE A 101 33.36 9.71 1.12
N THR A 102 33.36 9.97 -0.18
CA THR A 102 33.47 11.34 -0.68
C THR A 102 32.19 12.11 -0.32
N ILE A 103 32.28 13.44 -0.17
CA ILE A 103 31.11 14.28 0.12
C ILE A 103 30.00 14.07 -0.93
N GLU A 104 30.39 13.90 -2.20
CA GLU A 104 29.49 13.64 -3.32
C GLU A 104 28.71 12.33 -3.12
N GLN A 105 29.41 11.22 -2.82
CA GLN A 105 28.77 9.94 -2.57
C GLN A 105 27.89 9.94 -1.31
N GLY A 106 28.33 10.61 -0.24
CA GLY A 106 27.54 10.72 0.98
C GLY A 106 26.29 11.58 0.81
N THR A 107 26.34 12.59 -0.07
CA THR A 107 25.20 13.45 -0.40
C THR A 107 24.21 12.71 -1.28
N GLU A 108 24.67 12.00 -2.30
CA GLU A 108 23.83 11.15 -3.15
C GLU A 108 23.08 10.09 -2.31
N GLU A 109 23.77 9.38 -1.40
CA GLU A 109 23.14 8.40 -0.54
C GLU A 109 22.08 9.02 0.40
N ALA A 110 22.35 10.21 0.94
CA ALA A 110 21.39 10.94 1.77
C ALA A 110 20.16 11.41 0.99
N GLU A 111 20.32 11.82 -0.27
CA GLU A 111 19.21 12.20 -1.15
C GLU A 111 18.29 11.00 -1.44
N VAL A 112 18.86 9.84 -1.78
CA VAL A 112 18.08 8.62 -2.07
C VAL A 112 17.34 8.13 -0.81
N ASP A 113 17.95 8.26 0.38
CA ASP A 113 17.28 7.97 1.65
C ASP A 113 16.12 8.93 1.95
N ALA A 114 16.29 10.22 1.66
CA ALA A 114 15.23 11.22 1.82
C ALA A 114 14.05 10.96 0.86
N GLU A 115 14.33 10.63 -0.40
CA GLU A 115 13.30 10.25 -1.38
C GLU A 115 12.52 9.01 -0.93
N TYR A 116 13.21 8.00 -0.40
CA TYR A 116 12.57 6.81 0.17
C TYR A 116 11.64 7.17 1.33
N ASP A 117 12.10 7.99 2.26
CA ASP A 117 11.33 8.40 3.43
C ASP A 117 10.08 9.19 3.06
N ASP A 118 10.24 10.12 2.11
CA ASP A 118 9.14 10.96 1.67
C ASP A 118 8.11 10.15 0.89
N ALA A 119 8.53 9.24 0.00
CA ALA A 119 7.63 8.30 -0.66
C ALA A 119 6.86 7.42 0.34
N LEU A 120 7.52 6.94 1.39
CA LEU A 120 6.88 6.13 2.43
C LEU A 120 5.87 6.95 3.25
N LYS A 121 6.22 8.17 3.66
CA LYS A 121 5.31 9.08 4.38
C LYS A 121 4.11 9.45 3.52
N ASP A 122 4.32 9.76 2.25
CA ASP A 122 3.25 10.12 1.31
C ASP A 122 2.29 8.96 1.11
N ALA A 123 2.79 7.74 0.95
CA ALA A 123 1.95 6.56 0.84
C ALA A 123 1.12 6.33 2.12
N ILE A 124 1.72 6.48 3.31
CA ILE A 124 1.02 6.34 4.60
C ILE A 124 -0.07 7.41 4.75
N ARG A 125 0.27 8.67 4.45
CA ARG A 125 -0.68 9.79 4.50
C ARG A 125 -1.83 9.57 3.51
N GLY A 126 -1.54 9.11 2.30
CA GLY A 126 -2.56 8.77 1.31
C GLY A 126 -3.52 7.69 1.80
N VAL A 127 -3.02 6.64 2.46
CA VAL A 127 -3.86 5.60 3.08
C VAL A 127 -4.77 6.20 4.16
N GLN A 128 -4.23 7.06 5.02
CA GLN A 128 -5.03 7.70 6.08
C GLN A 128 -6.12 8.61 5.50
N ASN A 129 -5.80 9.41 4.48
CA ASN A 129 -6.76 10.26 3.80
C ASN A 129 -7.88 9.42 3.17
N ALA A 130 -7.55 8.34 2.45
CA ALA A 130 -8.54 7.45 1.88
C ALA A 130 -9.46 6.84 2.95
N ILE A 131 -8.90 6.41 4.09
CA ILE A 131 -9.69 5.88 5.22
C ILE A 131 -10.66 6.94 5.76
N THR A 132 -10.18 8.17 5.99
CA THR A 132 -11.04 9.26 6.47
C THR A 132 -12.19 9.51 5.50
N THR A 133 -11.87 9.67 4.21
CA THR A 133 -12.87 9.90 3.17
C THR A 133 -13.88 8.75 3.09
N ILE A 134 -13.44 7.50 3.12
CA ILE A 134 -14.35 6.34 3.11
C ILE A 134 -15.32 6.39 4.30
N ASN A 135 -14.82 6.68 5.50
CA ASN A 135 -15.68 6.74 6.69
C ASN A 135 -16.70 7.88 6.61
N GLU A 136 -16.30 9.06 6.13
CA GLU A 136 -17.23 10.18 5.91
C GLU A 136 -18.37 9.80 4.96
N HIS A 137 -18.05 9.17 3.82
CA HIS A 137 -19.06 8.73 2.85
C HIS A 137 -19.94 7.61 3.40
N LEU A 138 -19.39 6.70 4.22
CA LEU A 138 -20.18 5.65 4.88
C LEU A 138 -21.14 6.25 5.92
N ASP A 139 -20.74 7.29 6.63
CA ASP A 139 -21.59 7.97 7.61
C ASP A 139 -22.73 8.73 6.92
N GLU A 140 -22.48 9.35 5.75
CA GLU A 140 -23.54 9.93 4.91
C GLU A 140 -24.55 8.86 4.46
N ILE A 141 -24.08 7.71 3.96
CA ILE A 141 -24.96 6.61 3.57
C ILE A 141 -25.79 6.11 4.77
N ARG A 142 -25.17 5.96 5.95
CA ARG A 142 -25.89 5.54 7.17
C ARG A 142 -26.97 6.53 7.58
N TYR A 143 -26.68 7.83 7.49
CA TYR A 143 -27.67 8.88 7.77
C TYR A 143 -28.87 8.78 6.82
N GLU A 144 -28.62 8.57 5.53
CA GLU A 144 -29.68 8.41 4.53
C GLU A 144 -30.52 7.16 4.75
N ILE A 145 -29.91 6.04 5.15
CA ILE A 145 -30.64 4.81 5.52
C ILE A 145 -31.55 5.09 6.71
N ALA A 146 -31.04 5.70 7.79
CA ALA A 146 -31.83 6.02 8.96
C ALA A 146 -33.01 6.96 8.63
N SER A 147 -32.80 7.95 7.77
CA SER A 147 -33.87 8.86 7.33
C SER A 147 -34.99 8.16 6.55
N ILE A 148 -34.68 7.06 5.87
CA ILE A 148 -35.68 6.23 5.16
C ILE A 148 -36.43 5.33 6.16
N GLU A 149 -35.73 4.72 7.11
CA GLU A 149 -36.32 3.79 8.09
C GLU A 149 -37.22 4.46 9.12
N GLU A 150 -37.04 5.76 9.37
CA GLU A 150 -37.88 6.56 10.27
C GLU A 150 -39.23 6.99 9.65
N LYS A 151 -39.49 6.66 8.38
CA LYS A 151 -40.75 6.95 7.67
C LYS A 151 -41.68 5.73 7.60
#